data_AF-A0A937U2C5-F1
#
_entry.id   AF-A0A937U2C5-F1
#
_cell.length_a   1.000
_cell.length_b   1.000
_cell.length_c   1.000
_cell.angle_alpha   90.00
_cell.angle_beta   90.00
_cell.angle_gamma   90.00
#
_symmetry.space_group_name_H-M   'P 1'
#
loop_
_entity.id
_entity.type
_entity.pdbx_description
1 polymer ?
#
loop_
_entity_poly.entity_id
_entity_poly.type
_entity_poly.pdbx_seq_one_letter_code
_entity_poly.pdbx_strand_id
1 'polypeptide(L)' 'MEEYNIANIAGIEEDDGTVICRECMDEDIWANLSEKKIISVSDVEKGQRVYYCDYCEKHL' A
#
# COMPACT_ATOMS: atom_id res chain seq x y z
N MET A 1 16.89 -2.79 12.02
CA MET A 1 15.52 -3.06 11.53
C MET A 1 15.02 -1.73 11.03
N GLU A 2 14.76 -1.61 9.73
CA GLU A 2 14.07 -0.43 9.21
C GLU A 2 12.65 -0.48 9.80
N GLU A 3 12.37 0.42 10.74
CA GLU A 3 11.03 0.66 11.23
C GLU A 3 10.25 1.23 10.06
N TYR A 4 9.45 0.38 9.39
CA TYR A 4 8.44 0.86 8.46
C TYR A 4 7.51 1.76 9.27
N ASN A 5 7.69 3.07 9.10
CA ASN A 5 6.84 4.04 9.76
C ASN A 5 5.47 3.87 9.11
N ILE A 6 4.56 3.15 9.78
CA ILE A 6 3.22 2.79 9.29
C ILE A 6 2.49 4.01 8.73
N ALA A 7 2.78 5.20 9.26
CA ALA A 7 2.27 6.48 8.79
C ALA A 7 2.62 6.82 7.33
N ASN A 8 3.69 6.25 6.77
CA ASN A 8 4.13 6.49 5.40
C ASN A 8 3.59 5.45 4.40
N ILE A 9 2.77 4.49 4.84
CA ILE A 9 2.19 3.47 3.96
C ILE A 9 0.87 3.99 3.39
N ALA A 10 0.79 4.12 2.07
CA ALA A 10 -0.45 4.42 1.35
C ALA A 10 -1.24 3.15 1.05
N GLY A 11 -0.53 2.04 0.79
CA GLY A 11 -1.12 0.72 0.55
C GLY A 11 -0.07 -0.31 0.15
N ILE A 12 -0.51 -1.39 -0.47
CA ILE A 12 0.33 -2.44 -1.03
C ILE A 12 -0.10 -2.79 -2.45
N GLU A 13 0.82 -3.37 -3.21
CA GLU A 13 0.58 -4.06 -4.47
C GLU A 13 0.89 -5.55 -4.26
N GLU A 14 -0.04 -6.43 -4.61
CA GLU A 14 0.15 -7.87 -4.61
C GLU A 14 0.84 -8.33 -5.91
N ASP A 15 1.36 -9.58 -5.93
CA ASP A 15 2.08 -10.13 -7.08
C ASP A 15 1.22 -10.26 -8.34
N ASP A 16 -0.10 -10.34 -8.19
CA ASP A 16 -1.07 -10.38 -9.30
C ASP A 16 -1.40 -8.97 -9.83
N GLY A 17 -0.85 -7.92 -9.22
CA GLY A 17 -1.10 -6.52 -9.55
C GLY A 17 -2.27 -5.90 -8.80
N THR A 18 -2.92 -6.63 -7.88
CA THR A 18 -3.99 -6.10 -7.03
C THR A 18 -3.45 -5.03 -6.10
N VAL A 19 -4.07 -3.85 -6.07
CA VAL A 19 -3.69 -2.75 -5.19
C VAL A 19 -4.68 -2.61 -4.04
N ILE A 20 -4.16 -2.58 -2.82
CA ILE A 20 -4.97 -2.47 -1.59
C ILE A 20 -4.50 -1.24 -0.82
N CYS A 21 -5.39 -0.26 -0.64
CA CYS A 21 -5.07 0.90 0.19
C CYS A 21 -5.04 0.53 1.67
N ARG A 22 -4.36 1.34 2.47
CA ARG A 22 -4.24 1.15 3.93
C ARG A 22 -5.57 0.91 4.66
N GLU A 23 -6.65 1.51 4.17
CA GLU A 23 -7.98 1.44 4.79
C GLU A 23 -8.70 0.12 4.46
N CYS A 24 -8.30 -0.55 3.38
CA CYS A 24 -8.79 -1.86 2.96
C CYS A 24 -7.84 -2.99 3.39
N MET A 25 -6.70 -2.69 4.01
CA MET A 25 -5.78 -3.70 4.51
C MET A 25 -6.30 -4.28 5.83
N ASP A 26 -6.53 -5.59 5.83
CA ASP A 26 -6.86 -6.36 7.03
C ASP A 26 -5.62 -6.66 7.90
N GLU A 27 -5.84 -7.09 9.16
CA GLU A 27 -4.77 -7.38 10.12
C GLU A 27 -3.74 -8.39 9.63
N ASP A 28 -4.16 -9.39 8.83
CA ASP A 28 -3.26 -10.37 8.22
C ASP A 28 -2.31 -9.73 7.20
N ILE A 29 -2.82 -8.78 6.41
CA ILE A 29 -2.02 -8.03 5.45
C ILE A 29 -1.01 -7.14 6.18
N TRP A 30 -1.43 -6.49 7.27
CA TRP A 30 -0.56 -5.71 8.14
C TRP A 30 0.55 -6.56 8.77
N ALA A 31 0.24 -7.80 9.18
CA ALA A 31 1.22 -8.72 9.76
C ALA A 31 2.27 -9.19 8.74
N ASN A 32 1.90 -9.32 7.47
CA ASN A 32 2.76 -9.85 6.40
C ASN A 32 3.30 -8.77 5.44
N LEU A 33 3.35 -7.51 5.88
CA LEU A 33 3.83 -6.38 5.09
C LEU A 33 5.22 -6.57 4.48
N SER A 34 6.13 -7.26 5.17
CA SER A 34 7.50 -7.51 4.71
C SER A 34 7.59 -8.36 3.45
N GLU A 35 6.54 -9.13 3.15
CA GLU A 35 6.45 -9.99 1.97
C GLU A 35 5.70 -9.31 0.81
N LYS A 36 5.10 -8.14 1.06
CA LYS A 36 4.29 -7.40 0.10
C LYS A 36 5.06 -6.21 -0.46
N LYS A 37 4.67 -5.76 -1.65
CA LYS A 37 5.24 -4.56 -2.26
C LYS A 37 4.56 -3.31 -1.70
N ILE A 38 5.24 -2.62 -0.81
CA ILE A 38 4.69 -1.44 -0.12
C ILE A 38 4.63 -0.23 -1.07
N ILE A 39 3.48 0.40 -1.13
CA ILE A 39 3.26 1.69 -1.79
C ILE A 39 3.35 2.77 -0.71
N SER A 40 4.35 3.63 -0.80
CA SER A 40 4.52 4.73 0.17
C SER A 40 3.70 5.95 -0.24
N VAL A 41 3.26 6.75 0.73
CA VAL A 41 2.60 8.05 0.48
C VAL A 41 3.49 8.96 -0.39
N SER A 42 4.81 8.93 -0.17
CA SER A 42 5.76 9.66 -0.99
C SER A 42 5.79 9.24 -2.46
N ASP A 43 5.52 7.97 -2.80
CA ASP A 43 5.45 7.51 -4.19
C ASP A 43 4.21 8.06 -4.89
N VAL A 44 3.10 8.11 -4.16
CA VAL A 44 1.83 8.70 -4.60
C VAL A 44 1.99 10.21 -4.80
N GLU A 45 2.52 10.93 -3.81
CA GLU A 45 2.68 12.39 -3.85
C GLU A 45 3.66 12.86 -4.93
N LYS A 46 4.70 12.07 -5.22
CA LYS A 46 5.63 12.36 -6.33
C LYS A 46 4.98 12.21 -7.70
N GLY A 47 3.79 11.62 -7.78
CA GLY A 47 3.02 11.47 -9.02
C GLY A 47 3.73 10.60 -10.07
N GLN A 48 4.69 9.77 -9.67
CA GLN A 48 5.43 8.91 -10.60
C GLN A 48 4.53 7.79 -11.13
N ARG A 49 3.58 7.34 -10.30
CA ARG A 49 2.55 6.35 -10.63
C ARG A 49 1.26 6.69 -9.90
N VAL A 50 0.15 6.44 -10.58
CA VAL A 50 -1.20 6.60 -10.03
C VAL A 50 -1.64 5.23 -9.53
N TYR A 51 -1.98 5.14 -8.25
CA TYR A 51 -2.43 3.91 -7.62
C TYR A 51 -3.90 4.06 -7.21
N TYR A 52 -4.72 3.08 -7.57
CA TYR A 52 -6.12 3.00 -7.18
C TYR A 52 -6.33 1.71 -6.42
N CYS A 53 -7.06 1.76 -5.31
CA CYS A 53 -7.42 0.58 -4.56
C CYS A 53 -8.47 -0.24 -5.32
N ASP A 54 -8.22 -1.51 -5.59
CA ASP A 54 -9.16 -2.42 -6.26
C ASP A 54 -10.39 -2.74 -5.40
N TYR A 55 -10.33 -2.50 -4.08
CA TYR A 55 -11.41 -2.81 -3.14
C TYR A 55 -12.41 -1.67 -2.95
N CYS A 56 -11.92 -0.44 -2.80
CA CYS A 56 -12.77 0.73 -2.54
C CYS A 56 -12.76 1.76 -3.67
N GLU A 57 -12.02 1.48 -4.76
CA GLU A 57 -11.90 2.32 -5.96
C GLU A 57 -11.37 3.73 -5.68
N LYS A 58 -10.82 3.97 -4.48
CA LYS A 58 -10.23 5.25 -4.08
C LYS A 58 -8.80 5.33 -4.58
N HIS A 59 -8.42 6.54 -4.98
CA HIS A 59 -7.03 6.90 -5.21
C HIS A 59 -6.27 6.83 -3.87
N LEU A 60 -5.07 6.24 -3.90
CA LEU A 60 -4.17 6.17 -2.75
C LEU A 60 -3.54 7.52 -2.40
#